data_AF-A0A524GUU5-F1
#
_entry.id   AF-A0A524GUU5-F1
#
_cell.length_a   1.000
_cell.length_b   1.000
_cell.length_c   1.000
_cell.angle_alpha   90.00
_cell.angle_beta   90.00
_cell.angle_gamma   90.00
#
_symmetry.space_group_name_H-M   'P 1'
#
loop_
_entity.id
_entity.type
_entity.pdbx_description
1 polymer ?
#
loop_
_entity_poly.entity_id
_entity_poly.type
_entity_poly.pdbx_seq_one_letter_code
_entity_poly.pdbx_strand_id
1 'polypeptide(L)'
;MITARSDSSVTFSQNVETENYSGTVFKLEIDRKIILLSDVQVKEETGIDPEGINFVAYRSENKLTNRGSDEWKKETGLLSIWMLGMFIPSPAVTVVIPVRQGEEKELGIEVNDNYFGKISGDRLKISGRNIYFRADGKSRGKIGISPQRATGLMGSYDFENNILTLLICKLPEGKAEYVNSAWQIQDNPYSGDALNSYNDGPLEDGSQMGPFYELETSSPATALKPGESLIHSQVTIHLTGDKKLLNQAAVKCFGVTLDVIEGIFK
;
A
#
# COMPACT_ATOMS: atom_id res chain seq x y z
N MET A 1 23.78 -0.71 2.35
CA MET A 1 24.61 0.28 3.09
C MET A 1 24.07 1.70 2.91
N ILE A 2 24.28 2.62 3.86
CA ILE A 2 23.99 4.05 3.64
C ILE A 2 25.02 4.62 2.66
N THR A 3 24.57 5.32 1.62
CA THR A 3 25.42 5.94 0.59
C THR A 3 25.39 7.46 0.61
N ALA A 4 24.32 8.06 1.13
CA ALA A 4 24.20 9.51 1.33
C ALA A 4 23.25 9.82 2.48
N ARG A 5 23.46 10.96 3.14
CA ARG A 5 22.60 11.45 4.22
C ARG A 5 22.59 12.98 4.26
N SER A 6 21.42 13.55 4.54
CA SER A 6 21.23 14.95 4.92
C SER A 6 20.31 15.03 6.14
N ASP A 7 19.95 16.25 6.57
CA ASP A 7 19.01 16.46 7.67
C ASP A 7 17.59 15.98 7.35
N SER A 8 17.24 15.90 6.06
CA SER A 8 15.89 15.55 5.57
C SER A 8 15.86 14.30 4.69
N SER A 9 16.99 13.60 4.49
CA SER A 9 17.00 12.40 3.68
C SER A 9 18.12 11.41 4.01
N VAL A 10 17.89 10.15 3.67
CA VAL A 10 18.90 9.09 3.72
C VAL A 10 18.75 8.19 2.50
N THR A 11 19.88 7.85 1.88
CA THR A 11 19.94 6.95 0.72
C THR A 11 20.70 5.69 1.13
N PHE A 12 20.16 4.55 0.72
CA PHE A 12 20.73 3.23 0.86
C PHE A 12 20.96 2.62 -0.52
N SER A 13 22.02 1.82 -0.65
CA SER A 13 22.25 0.98 -1.81
C SER A 13 22.75 -0.39 -1.36
N GLN A 14 22.31 -1.44 -2.02
CA GLN A 14 22.73 -2.81 -1.76
C GLN A 14 22.67 -3.65 -3.03
N ASN A 15 23.75 -4.37 -3.31
CA ASN A 15 23.73 -5.45 -4.30
C ASN A 15 23.27 -6.75 -3.64
N VAL A 16 22.37 -7.46 -4.30
CA VAL A 16 21.73 -8.68 -3.82
C VAL A 16 21.77 -9.73 -4.91
N GLU A 17 22.03 -10.97 -4.52
CA GLU A 17 21.80 -12.16 -5.34
C GLU A 17 20.76 -13.00 -4.59
N THR A 18 19.67 -13.36 -5.28
CA THR A 18 18.56 -14.14 -4.70
C THR A 18 18.01 -15.11 -5.73
N GLU A 19 17.45 -16.22 -5.27
CA GLU A 19 16.83 -17.24 -6.11
C GLU A 19 15.32 -17.27 -5.85
N ASN A 20 14.50 -17.37 -6.90
CA ASN A 20 13.06 -17.56 -6.74
C ASN A 20 12.69 -19.04 -6.60
N TYR A 21 11.42 -19.32 -6.33
CA TYR A 21 10.92 -20.70 -6.15
C TYR A 21 11.18 -21.62 -7.36
N SER A 22 11.27 -21.06 -8.58
CA SER A 22 11.53 -21.80 -9.82
C SER A 22 13.02 -22.04 -10.11
N GLY A 23 13.92 -21.62 -9.23
CA GLY A 23 15.37 -21.78 -9.39
C GLY A 23 16.06 -20.70 -10.22
N THR A 24 15.36 -19.61 -10.57
CA THR A 24 15.96 -18.49 -11.31
C THR A 24 16.74 -17.61 -10.35
N VAL A 25 18.03 -17.42 -10.62
CA VAL A 25 18.90 -16.52 -9.87
C VAL A 25 18.83 -15.11 -10.44
N PHE A 26 18.50 -14.15 -9.58
CA PHE A 26 18.48 -12.72 -9.90
C PHE A 26 19.65 -12.03 -9.24
N LYS A 27 20.40 -11.25 -10.02
CA LYS A 27 21.41 -10.31 -9.53
C LYS A 27 20.87 -8.90 -9.68
N LEU A 28 20.73 -8.19 -8.56
CA LEU A 28 20.05 -6.90 -8.51
C LEU A 28 20.80 -5.89 -7.64
N GLU A 29 20.63 -4.64 -7.99
CA GLU A 29 20.94 -3.51 -7.11
C GLU A 29 19.63 -2.89 -6.65
N ILE A 30 19.51 -2.72 -5.32
CA ILE A 30 18.39 -2.04 -4.69
C ILE A 30 18.90 -0.73 -4.13
N ASP A 31 18.34 0.38 -4.62
CA ASP A 31 18.52 1.69 -4.03
C ASP A 31 17.24 2.12 -3.33
N ARG A 32 17.36 2.68 -2.13
CA ARG A 32 16.23 3.25 -1.38
C ARG A 32 16.58 4.64 -0.91
N LYS A 33 15.72 5.61 -1.19
CA LYS A 33 15.84 6.98 -0.68
C LYS A 33 14.63 7.33 0.15
N ILE A 34 14.85 7.69 1.41
CA ILE A 34 13.80 8.17 2.33
C ILE A 34 13.97 9.68 2.48
N ILE A 35 12.88 10.43 2.33
CA ILE A 35 12.87 11.90 2.30
C ILE A 35 11.74 12.40 3.21
N LEU A 36 12.05 13.27 4.17
CA LEU A 36 11.03 14.01 4.93
C LEU A 36 10.39 15.07 4.03
N LEU A 37 9.06 15.19 4.10
CA LEU A 37 8.32 16.16 3.29
C LEU A 37 8.03 17.43 4.09
N SER A 38 8.19 18.58 3.44
CA SER A 38 7.79 19.89 3.98
C SER A 38 6.28 20.13 3.81
N ASP A 39 5.77 21.19 4.46
CA ASP A 39 4.39 21.65 4.33
C ASP A 39 3.96 21.84 2.87
N VAL A 40 4.83 22.46 2.07
CA VAL A 40 4.60 22.67 0.64
C VAL A 40 4.44 21.35 -0.09
N GLN A 41 5.30 20.37 0.19
CA GLN A 41 5.25 19.06 -0.45
C GLN A 41 4.03 18.25 -0.01
N VAL A 42 3.63 18.33 1.27
CA VAL A 42 2.37 17.71 1.73
C VAL A 42 1.17 18.31 1.00
N LYS A 43 1.14 19.62 0.83
CA LYS A 43 0.08 20.32 0.09
C LYS A 43 0.08 19.96 -1.39
N GLU A 44 1.24 19.78 -2.02
CA GLU A 44 1.34 19.32 -3.41
C GLU A 44 0.85 17.87 -3.59
N GLU A 45 1.21 16.96 -2.68
CA GLU A 45 0.85 15.53 -2.77
C GLU A 45 -0.62 15.27 -2.42
N THR A 46 -1.23 16.07 -1.54
CA THR A 46 -2.57 15.80 -0.98
C THR A 46 -3.62 16.88 -1.25
N GLY A 47 -3.18 18.10 -1.55
CA GLY A 47 -4.04 19.28 -1.56
C GLY A 47 -4.53 19.73 -0.17
N ILE A 48 -4.05 19.12 0.92
CA ILE A 48 -4.35 19.51 2.30
C ILE A 48 -3.50 20.73 2.66
N ASP A 49 -4.09 21.68 3.39
CA ASP A 49 -3.31 22.72 4.07
C ASP A 49 -2.90 22.21 5.45
N PRO A 50 -1.60 22.01 5.74
CA PRO A 50 -1.16 21.46 7.02
C PRO A 50 -1.20 22.51 8.16
N GLU A 51 -1.52 23.78 7.88
CA GLU A 51 -1.59 24.82 8.91
C GLU A 51 -2.53 24.41 10.05
N GLY A 52 -2.00 24.40 11.29
CA GLY A 52 -2.75 24.02 12.49
C GLY A 52 -2.90 22.51 12.71
N ILE A 53 -2.35 21.65 11.84
CA ILE A 53 -2.31 20.20 11.99
C ILE A 53 -0.88 19.76 12.31
N ASN A 54 -0.72 18.86 13.28
CA ASN A 54 0.57 18.22 13.52
C ASN A 54 0.72 17.06 12.54
N PHE A 55 1.87 16.97 11.88
CA PHE A 55 2.12 15.87 10.95
C PHE A 55 3.55 15.39 10.94
N VAL A 56 3.71 14.15 10.49
CA VAL A 56 4.97 13.60 9.99
C VAL A 56 4.69 13.00 8.63
N ALA A 57 5.44 13.43 7.62
CA ALA A 57 5.30 12.98 6.24
C ALA A 57 6.65 12.58 5.68
N TYR A 58 6.70 11.44 5.01
CA TYR A 58 7.91 10.99 4.34
C TYR A 58 7.58 10.25 3.05
N ARG A 59 8.49 10.37 2.08
CA ARG A 59 8.50 9.61 0.83
C ARG A 59 9.63 8.60 0.87
N SER A 60 9.33 7.35 0.49
CA SER A 60 10.33 6.33 0.21
C SER A 60 10.29 6.01 -1.27
N GLU A 61 11.39 6.28 -1.97
CA GLU A 61 11.60 5.93 -3.38
C GLU A 61 12.52 4.72 -3.44
N ASN A 62 12.09 3.66 -4.11
CA ASN A 62 12.86 2.43 -4.24
C ASN A 62 13.12 2.16 -5.72
N LYS A 63 14.38 1.91 -6.06
CA LYS A 63 14.83 1.57 -7.40
C LYS A 63 15.38 0.16 -7.39
N LEU A 64 14.92 -0.67 -8.30
CA LEU A 64 15.41 -2.02 -8.54
C LEU A 64 16.09 -2.06 -9.90
N THR A 65 17.37 -2.41 -9.96
CA THR A 65 18.15 -2.50 -11.20
C THR A 65 18.53 -3.94 -11.49
N ASN A 66 18.34 -4.41 -12.73
CA ASN A 66 18.87 -5.70 -13.15
C ASN A 66 20.41 -5.60 -13.34
N ARG A 67 21.17 -6.30 -12.49
CA ARG A 67 22.63 -6.41 -12.54
C ARG A 67 23.10 -7.76 -13.10
N GLY A 68 22.19 -8.58 -13.58
CA GLY A 68 22.48 -9.83 -14.27
C GLY A 68 22.91 -9.61 -15.72
N SER A 69 23.27 -10.71 -16.39
CA SER A 69 23.63 -10.75 -17.82
C SER A 69 22.42 -10.87 -18.74
N ASP A 70 21.26 -11.27 -18.20
CA ASP A 70 20.09 -11.67 -18.98
C ASP A 70 18.87 -10.80 -18.66
N GLU A 71 17.99 -10.64 -19.65
CA GLU A 71 16.68 -10.02 -19.47
C GLU A 71 15.79 -10.92 -18.60
N TRP A 72 15.01 -10.32 -17.71
CA TRP A 72 14.02 -11.05 -16.91
C TRP A 72 12.82 -11.43 -17.78
N LYS A 73 12.34 -12.66 -17.61
CA LYS A 73 11.31 -13.24 -18.46
C LYS A 73 10.17 -13.79 -17.61
N LYS A 74 8.94 -13.72 -18.13
CA LYS A 74 7.76 -14.23 -17.43
C LYS A 74 7.88 -15.72 -17.12
N GLU A 75 8.47 -16.48 -18.05
CA GLU A 75 8.62 -17.93 -17.95
C GLU A 75 9.54 -18.32 -16.80
N THR A 76 10.47 -17.44 -16.40
CA THR A 76 11.46 -17.69 -15.34
C THR A 76 11.19 -16.87 -14.07
N GLY A 77 10.16 -16.02 -14.07
CA GLY A 77 9.77 -15.15 -12.98
C GLY A 77 10.14 -13.68 -13.22
N LEU A 78 9.23 -12.79 -12.81
CA LEU A 78 9.45 -11.35 -12.80
C LEU A 78 9.40 -10.86 -11.35
N LEU A 79 10.07 -9.74 -11.08
CA LEU A 79 10.09 -9.11 -9.77
C LEU A 79 9.21 -7.86 -9.75
N SER A 80 8.64 -7.58 -8.59
CA SER A 80 7.97 -6.33 -8.24
C SER A 80 8.56 -5.76 -6.96
N ILE A 81 8.49 -4.45 -6.79
CA ILE A 81 8.80 -3.77 -5.54
C ILE A 81 7.51 -3.74 -4.71
N TRP A 82 7.51 -4.45 -3.58
CA TRP A 82 6.45 -4.41 -2.58
C TRP A 82 6.88 -3.56 -1.38
N MET A 83 6.04 -2.62 -0.97
CA MET A 83 6.29 -1.71 0.14
C MET A 83 5.10 -1.73 1.09
N LEU A 84 5.34 -2.03 2.37
CA LEU A 84 4.32 -2.00 3.41
C LEU A 84 4.67 -1.00 4.51
N GLY A 85 3.64 -0.36 5.06
CA GLY A 85 3.69 0.28 6.37
C GLY A 85 2.95 -0.60 7.37
N MET A 86 3.64 -1.01 8.44
CA MET A 86 3.06 -1.78 9.55
C MET A 86 2.72 -0.83 10.69
N PHE A 87 1.45 -0.80 11.09
CA PHE A 87 0.89 0.18 12.03
C PHE A 87 0.26 -0.49 13.25
N ILE A 88 0.27 0.23 14.37
CA ILE A 88 -0.36 -0.20 15.62
C ILE A 88 -1.88 -0.09 15.45
N PRO A 89 -2.67 -1.15 15.68
CA PRO A 89 -4.11 -1.11 15.55
C PRO A 89 -4.76 -0.56 16.82
N SER A 90 -6.04 -0.19 16.71
CA SER A 90 -6.94 0.06 17.82
C SER A 90 -8.32 -0.53 17.49
N PRO A 91 -9.18 -0.80 18.48
CA PRO A 91 -10.57 -1.22 18.25
C PRO A 91 -11.37 -0.33 17.28
N ALA A 92 -10.92 0.91 17.05
CA ALA A 92 -11.60 1.88 16.21
C ALA A 92 -10.85 2.22 14.90
N VAL A 93 -9.82 1.48 14.50
CA VAL A 93 -9.17 1.72 13.20
C VAL A 93 -10.06 1.27 12.05
N THR A 94 -10.34 2.20 11.14
CA THR A 94 -10.99 1.91 9.86
C THR A 94 -10.09 2.34 8.70
N VAL A 95 -9.73 1.38 7.86
CA VAL A 95 -9.06 1.62 6.58
C VAL A 95 -10.09 2.10 5.56
N VAL A 96 -9.73 3.08 4.75
CA VAL A 96 -10.56 3.70 3.69
C VAL A 96 -9.75 3.76 2.40
N ILE A 97 -10.32 3.20 1.32
CA ILE A 97 -9.65 3.11 0.03
C ILE A 97 -10.58 3.61 -1.08
N PRO A 98 -10.33 4.78 -1.67
CA PRO A 98 -11.03 5.23 -2.86
C PRO A 98 -10.68 4.37 -4.08
N VAL A 99 -11.70 3.94 -4.81
CA VAL A 99 -11.56 3.11 -6.02
C VAL A 99 -12.25 3.74 -7.24
N ARG A 100 -11.72 3.43 -8.42
CA ARG A 100 -12.35 3.77 -9.69
C ARG A 100 -13.65 2.99 -9.85
N GLN A 101 -14.71 3.72 -10.15
CA GLN A 101 -16.05 3.18 -10.40
C GLN A 101 -16.16 2.78 -11.87
N GLY A 102 -16.96 1.74 -12.14
CA GLY A 102 -17.12 1.16 -13.47
C GLY A 102 -17.50 -0.31 -13.42
N GLU A 103 -17.84 -0.86 -14.58
CA GLU A 103 -18.31 -2.23 -14.71
C GLU A 103 -17.21 -3.25 -14.40
N GLU A 104 -17.59 -4.37 -13.76
CA GLU A 104 -16.67 -5.45 -13.41
C GLU A 104 -15.94 -6.04 -14.63
N LYS A 105 -16.63 -6.15 -15.76
CA LYS A 105 -16.03 -6.65 -17.01
C LYS A 105 -14.87 -5.79 -17.52
N GLU A 106 -14.82 -4.52 -17.12
CA GLU A 106 -13.81 -3.55 -17.57
C GLU A 106 -12.69 -3.35 -16.55
N LEU A 107 -13.07 -3.27 -15.27
CA LEU A 107 -12.14 -2.92 -14.17
C LEU A 107 -11.82 -4.08 -13.23
N GLY A 108 -12.48 -5.23 -13.40
CA GLY A 108 -12.45 -6.34 -12.44
C GLY A 108 -13.35 -6.11 -11.24
N ILE A 109 -13.36 -7.07 -10.32
CA ILE A 109 -14.08 -6.99 -9.04
C ILE A 109 -13.66 -5.75 -8.25
N GLU A 110 -14.52 -5.25 -7.38
CA GLU A 110 -14.22 -4.04 -6.60
C GLU A 110 -13.09 -4.26 -5.58
N VAL A 111 -13.06 -5.44 -4.96
CA VAL A 111 -12.09 -5.82 -3.94
C VAL A 111 -11.83 -7.33 -3.99
N ASN A 112 -10.56 -7.71 -3.98
CA ASN A 112 -10.14 -9.09 -3.72
C ASN A 112 -10.02 -9.27 -2.20
N ASP A 113 -10.83 -10.14 -1.62
CA ASP A 113 -10.87 -10.38 -0.17
C ASP A 113 -10.74 -11.87 0.17
N ASN A 114 -10.05 -12.64 -0.68
CA ASN A 114 -9.95 -14.10 -0.54
C ASN A 114 -8.50 -14.60 -0.32
N TYR A 115 -7.60 -13.73 0.13
CA TYR A 115 -6.20 -14.09 0.43
C TYR A 115 -6.08 -15.13 1.57
N PHE A 116 -6.93 -15.01 2.60
CA PHE A 116 -6.98 -15.91 3.76
C PHE A 116 -8.40 -16.43 4.01
N GLY A 117 -9.18 -16.57 2.93
CA GLY A 117 -10.62 -16.78 2.98
C GLY A 117 -11.41 -15.46 2.95
N LYS A 118 -12.72 -15.59 2.67
CA LYS A 118 -13.65 -14.48 2.50
C LYS A 118 -13.78 -13.63 3.77
N ILE A 119 -13.66 -12.31 3.64
CA ILE A 119 -13.86 -11.38 4.76
C ILE A 119 -15.36 -11.14 5.00
N SER A 120 -15.75 -11.12 6.27
CA SER A 120 -17.14 -10.93 6.68
C SER A 120 -17.63 -9.48 6.45
N GLY A 121 -18.93 -9.33 6.16
CA GLY A 121 -19.54 -8.03 5.84
C GLY A 121 -19.62 -7.03 7.01
N ASP A 122 -19.40 -7.48 8.24
CA ASP A 122 -19.22 -6.63 9.42
C ASP A 122 -17.79 -6.06 9.55
N ARG A 123 -16.88 -6.48 8.65
CA ARG A 123 -15.47 -6.06 8.63
C ARG A 123 -15.01 -5.47 7.30
N LEU A 124 -15.70 -5.79 6.20
CA LEU A 124 -15.46 -5.23 4.88
C LEU A 124 -16.77 -4.69 4.31
N LYS A 125 -16.79 -3.39 3.96
CA LYS A 125 -17.96 -2.74 3.34
C LYS A 125 -17.53 -1.91 2.14
N ILE A 126 -18.38 -1.88 1.13
CA ILE A 126 -18.25 -1.01 -0.03
C ILE A 126 -19.40 -0.01 0.04
N SER A 127 -19.08 1.28 -0.04
CA SER A 127 -20.10 2.34 -0.03
C SER A 127 -19.68 3.49 -0.93
N GLY A 128 -20.51 3.77 -1.93
CA GLY A 128 -20.19 4.71 -2.99
C GLY A 128 -18.89 4.31 -3.69
N ARG A 129 -17.90 5.21 -3.70
CA ARG A 129 -16.60 5.01 -4.35
C ARG A 129 -15.48 4.51 -3.42
N ASN A 130 -15.82 4.10 -2.20
CA ASN A 130 -14.85 3.76 -1.17
C ASN A 130 -15.07 2.34 -0.65
N ILE A 131 -13.96 1.66 -0.40
CA ILE A 131 -13.89 0.41 0.36
C ILE A 131 -13.48 0.74 1.78
N TYR A 132 -14.11 0.09 2.74
CA TYR A 132 -13.88 0.24 4.17
C TYR A 132 -13.49 -1.10 4.75
N PHE A 133 -12.39 -1.16 5.51
CA PHE A 133 -11.90 -2.38 6.12
C PHE A 133 -11.55 -2.15 7.59
N ARG A 134 -12.13 -2.96 8.49
CA ARG A 134 -11.87 -2.88 9.93
C ARG A 134 -10.52 -3.50 10.26
N ALA A 135 -9.62 -2.68 10.78
CA ALA A 135 -8.21 -3.03 11.04
C ALA A 135 -7.87 -2.98 12.53
N ASP A 136 -8.66 -3.71 13.34
CA ASP A 136 -8.62 -3.70 14.81
C ASP A 136 -7.65 -4.71 15.45
N GLY A 137 -6.92 -5.48 14.64
CA GLY A 137 -6.04 -6.55 15.10
C GLY A 137 -6.75 -7.79 15.68
N LYS A 138 -8.07 -7.94 15.51
CA LYS A 138 -8.89 -9.02 16.12
C LYS A 138 -9.33 -10.11 15.16
N SER A 139 -9.08 -9.96 13.86
CA SER A 139 -9.45 -10.96 12.85
C SER A 139 -8.46 -10.92 11.72
N ARG A 140 -7.83 -12.06 11.41
CA ARG A 140 -6.95 -12.13 10.25
C ARG A 140 -7.74 -11.86 8.97
N GLY A 141 -7.21 -11.01 8.10
CA GLY A 141 -7.82 -10.71 6.81
C GLY A 141 -6.93 -9.85 5.95
N LYS A 142 -6.96 -10.07 4.64
CA LYS A 142 -6.23 -9.25 3.66
C LYS A 142 -7.14 -8.92 2.49
N ILE A 143 -7.16 -7.64 2.12
CA ILE A 143 -7.81 -7.16 0.91
C ILE A 143 -6.77 -6.73 -0.13
N GLY A 144 -7.16 -6.76 -1.39
CA GLY A 144 -6.38 -6.31 -2.53
C GLY A 144 -7.24 -5.53 -3.52
N ILE A 145 -6.63 -4.49 -4.09
CA ILE A 145 -7.23 -3.62 -5.10
C ILE A 145 -6.40 -3.73 -6.38
N SER A 146 -7.05 -4.16 -7.45
CA SER A 146 -6.41 -4.30 -8.76
C SER A 146 -5.88 -2.94 -9.26
N PRO A 147 -4.83 -2.93 -10.12
CA PRO A 147 -4.35 -1.68 -10.73
C PRO A 147 -5.44 -0.94 -11.53
N GLN A 148 -6.44 -1.64 -12.06
CA GLN A 148 -7.57 -1.06 -12.78
C GLN A 148 -8.53 -0.30 -11.83
N ARG A 149 -8.74 -0.80 -10.61
CA ARG A 149 -9.58 -0.15 -9.58
C ARG A 149 -8.82 0.87 -8.74
N ALA A 150 -7.53 0.68 -8.51
CA ALA A 150 -6.74 1.48 -7.59
C ALA A 150 -6.64 2.95 -8.03
N THR A 151 -6.76 3.88 -7.08
CA THR A 151 -6.56 5.32 -7.33
C THR A 151 -5.14 5.80 -7.01
N GLY A 152 -4.33 4.93 -6.38
CA GLY A 152 -3.02 5.28 -5.82
C GLY A 152 -3.09 5.87 -4.42
N LEU A 153 -4.29 5.98 -3.81
CA LEU A 153 -4.49 6.49 -2.47
C LEU A 153 -5.23 5.46 -1.60
N MET A 154 -4.76 5.31 -0.38
CA MET A 154 -5.51 4.69 0.72
C MET A 154 -5.12 5.34 2.04
N GLY A 155 -5.86 5.05 3.09
CA GLY A 155 -5.45 5.45 4.43
C GLY A 155 -6.27 4.77 5.49
N SER A 156 -6.08 5.20 6.72
CA SER A 156 -6.81 4.73 7.87
C SER A 156 -7.07 5.89 8.82
N TYR A 157 -8.17 5.82 9.55
CA TYR A 157 -8.41 6.71 10.67
C TYR A 157 -8.55 5.89 11.94
N ASP A 158 -7.78 6.28 12.96
CA ASP A 158 -7.86 5.74 14.31
C ASP A 158 -8.63 6.72 15.19
N PHE A 159 -9.88 6.38 15.53
CA PHE A 159 -10.72 7.24 16.36
C PHE A 159 -10.31 7.26 17.84
N GLU A 160 -9.58 6.25 18.33
CA GLU A 160 -9.09 6.26 19.71
C GLU A 160 -7.88 7.19 19.85
N ASN A 161 -6.98 7.15 18.87
CA ASN A 161 -5.74 7.94 18.92
C ASN A 161 -5.82 9.27 18.16
N ASN A 162 -6.94 9.53 17.46
CA ASN A 162 -7.14 10.74 16.65
C ASN A 162 -6.03 10.93 15.60
N ILE A 163 -5.75 9.87 14.83
CA ILE A 163 -4.70 9.84 13.81
C ILE A 163 -5.33 9.49 12.46
N LEU A 164 -5.15 10.37 11.48
CA LEU A 164 -5.39 10.10 10.07
C LEU A 164 -4.05 9.70 9.42
N THR A 165 -3.96 8.46 8.95
CA THR A 165 -2.80 7.98 8.17
C THR A 165 -3.18 7.93 6.71
N LEU A 166 -2.34 8.49 5.84
CA LEU A 166 -2.47 8.45 4.39
C LEU A 166 -1.27 7.69 3.81
N LEU A 167 -1.54 6.90 2.79
CA LEU A 167 -0.55 6.22 1.98
C LEU A 167 -0.86 6.47 0.50
N ILE A 168 0.09 7.08 -0.20
CA ILE A 168 -0.04 7.50 -1.59
C ILE A 168 1.07 6.86 -2.41
N CYS A 169 0.74 6.31 -3.58
CA CYS A 169 1.70 5.86 -4.56
C CYS A 169 1.28 6.29 -5.96
N LYS A 170 2.26 6.39 -6.86
CA LYS A 170 1.99 6.62 -8.29
C LYS A 170 1.74 5.28 -8.95
N LEU A 171 0.61 5.18 -9.63
CA LEU A 171 0.31 4.05 -10.51
C LEU A 171 0.87 4.34 -11.90
N PRO A 172 1.40 3.33 -12.63
CA PRO A 172 1.82 3.51 -14.00
C PRO A 172 0.63 3.90 -14.89
N GLU A 173 0.92 4.60 -15.98
CA GLU A 173 -0.07 4.83 -17.03
C GLU A 173 -0.28 3.54 -17.83
N GLY A 174 -1.53 3.26 -18.20
CA GLY A 174 -1.88 2.11 -19.02
C GLY A 174 -2.02 0.79 -18.25
N LYS A 175 -2.10 -0.31 -18.99
CA LYS A 175 -2.21 -1.65 -18.41
C LYS A 175 -0.81 -2.15 -18.03
N ALA A 176 -0.69 -2.58 -16.78
CA ALA A 176 0.51 -3.22 -16.26
C ALA A 176 0.13 -4.48 -15.48
N GLU A 177 1.05 -5.43 -15.46
CA GLU A 177 0.93 -6.70 -14.73
C GLU A 177 1.57 -6.58 -13.36
N TYR A 178 1.05 -7.31 -12.38
CA TYR A 178 1.44 -7.21 -10.97
C TYR A 178 1.65 -8.60 -10.40
N VAL A 179 2.70 -8.80 -9.60
CA VAL A 179 2.91 -10.10 -8.94
C VAL A 179 1.72 -10.41 -8.03
N ASN A 180 1.15 -11.60 -8.19
CA ASN A 180 0.09 -12.08 -7.32
C ASN A 180 0.70 -12.57 -5.99
N SER A 181 0.29 -11.93 -4.89
CA SER A 181 0.83 -12.17 -3.55
C SER A 181 0.11 -13.27 -2.76
N ALA A 182 -0.74 -14.08 -3.41
CA ALA A 182 -1.42 -15.20 -2.75
C ALA A 182 -0.45 -16.35 -2.44
N TRP A 183 -0.61 -17.00 -1.29
CA TRP A 183 0.28 -18.06 -0.82
C TRP A 183 -0.08 -19.43 -1.42
N GLN A 184 0.10 -19.57 -2.74
CA GLN A 184 -0.16 -20.80 -3.48
C GLN A 184 0.61 -20.80 -4.81
N ILE A 185 0.65 -21.95 -5.49
CA ILE A 185 1.00 -21.98 -6.92
C ILE A 185 -0.18 -21.40 -7.70
N GLN A 186 0.10 -20.42 -8.55
CA GLN A 186 -0.91 -19.58 -9.18
C GLN A 186 -0.99 -19.87 -10.68
N ASP A 187 -2.21 -20.03 -11.21
CA ASP A 187 -2.42 -20.12 -12.66
C ASP A 187 -2.09 -18.81 -13.38
N ASN A 188 -2.33 -17.68 -12.72
CA ASN A 188 -2.07 -16.33 -13.22
C ASN A 188 -1.15 -15.58 -12.23
N PRO A 189 0.17 -15.78 -12.30
CA PRO A 189 1.10 -15.22 -11.31
C PRO A 189 1.29 -13.70 -11.43
N TYR A 190 0.78 -13.11 -12.52
CA TYR A 190 0.92 -11.69 -12.83
C TYR A 190 -0.40 -10.91 -12.81
N SER A 191 -1.44 -11.48 -12.21
CA SER A 191 -2.75 -10.86 -11.99
C SER A 191 -2.93 -10.35 -10.55
N GLY A 192 -1.87 -9.78 -9.97
CA GLY A 192 -1.85 -9.27 -8.61
C GLY A 192 -2.52 -7.92 -8.42
N ASP A 193 -2.53 -7.49 -7.16
CA ASP A 193 -3.13 -6.24 -6.71
C ASP A 193 -2.06 -5.13 -6.57
N ALA A 194 -2.47 -3.89 -6.81
CA ALA A 194 -1.60 -2.72 -6.71
C ALA A 194 -1.58 -2.13 -5.30
N LEU A 195 -2.70 -2.22 -4.59
CA LEU A 195 -2.84 -1.82 -3.18
C LEU A 195 -3.34 -3.01 -2.38
N ASN A 196 -2.84 -3.18 -1.16
CA ASN A 196 -3.37 -4.14 -0.22
C ASN A 196 -3.51 -3.52 1.17
N SER A 197 -4.38 -4.11 1.98
CA SER A 197 -4.39 -3.88 3.42
C SER A 197 -4.58 -5.19 4.15
N TYR A 198 -3.77 -5.41 5.18
CA TYR A 198 -3.78 -6.59 6.03
C TYR A 198 -4.18 -6.21 7.45
N ASN A 199 -4.99 -7.04 8.11
CA ASN A 199 -5.26 -6.98 9.53
C ASN A 199 -4.74 -8.26 10.18
N ASP A 200 -3.81 -8.12 11.12
CA ASP A 200 -3.26 -9.25 11.86
C ASP A 200 -4.16 -9.59 13.05
N GLY A 201 -4.88 -10.70 12.96
CA GLY A 201 -5.66 -11.25 14.07
C GLY A 201 -5.23 -12.68 14.41
N PRO A 202 -5.75 -13.26 15.52
CA PRO A 202 -5.41 -14.62 15.93
C PRO A 202 -5.67 -15.66 14.82
N LEU A 203 -4.76 -16.64 14.72
CA LEU A 203 -4.94 -17.84 13.91
C LEU A 203 -5.91 -18.83 14.59
N GLU A 204 -6.26 -19.91 13.88
CA GLU A 204 -7.13 -20.98 14.42
C GLU A 204 -6.57 -21.63 15.68
N ASP A 205 -5.23 -21.69 15.81
CA ASP A 205 -4.53 -22.20 17.00
C ASP A 205 -4.39 -21.16 18.13
N GLY A 206 -4.95 -19.96 17.93
CA GLY A 206 -4.89 -18.84 18.88
C GLY A 206 -3.58 -18.07 18.88
N SER A 207 -2.58 -18.48 18.10
CA SER A 207 -1.33 -17.73 17.96
C SER A 207 -1.54 -16.45 17.14
N GLN A 208 -0.74 -15.42 17.43
CA GLN A 208 -0.78 -14.14 16.73
C GLN A 208 0.62 -13.52 16.74
N MET A 209 1.04 -12.94 15.61
CA MET A 209 2.33 -12.27 15.53
C MET A 209 2.29 -10.86 16.12
N GLY A 210 1.20 -10.13 15.85
CA GLY A 210 0.97 -8.76 16.27
C GLY A 210 0.29 -8.62 17.63
N PRO A 211 -0.69 -7.69 17.77
CA PRO A 211 -1.53 -7.16 16.68
C PRO A 211 -0.90 -6.00 15.89
N PHE A 212 -1.13 -5.98 14.58
CA PHE A 212 -0.82 -4.87 13.67
C PHE A 212 -1.78 -4.85 12.48
N TYR A 213 -1.79 -3.75 11.74
CA TYR A 213 -2.38 -3.71 10.40
C TYR A 213 -1.41 -3.09 9.42
N GLU A 214 -1.59 -3.40 8.14
CA GLU A 214 -0.71 -2.94 7.08
C GLU A 214 -1.48 -2.16 6.03
N LEU A 215 -0.81 -1.15 5.47
CA LEU A 215 -1.16 -0.54 4.19
C LEU A 215 0.00 -0.79 3.25
N GLU A 216 -0.27 -1.39 2.10
CA GLU A 216 0.75 -1.93 1.20
C GLU A 216 0.59 -1.46 -0.24
N THR A 217 1.68 -1.10 -0.89
CA THR A 217 1.70 -0.81 -2.33
C THR A 217 2.67 -1.70 -3.05
N SER A 218 2.32 -2.02 -4.30
CA SER A 218 3.15 -2.81 -5.19
C SER A 218 3.45 -2.02 -6.45
N SER A 219 4.63 -2.22 -7.01
CA SER A 219 4.93 -1.85 -8.39
C SER A 219 4.42 -2.91 -9.36
N PRO A 220 4.38 -2.60 -10.67
CA PRO A 220 4.29 -3.62 -11.70
C PRO A 220 5.40 -4.68 -11.61
N ALA A 221 5.12 -5.85 -12.17
CA ALA A 221 6.11 -6.86 -12.52
C ALA A 221 6.73 -6.51 -13.89
N THR A 222 8.04 -6.28 -13.94
CA THR A 222 8.68 -5.76 -15.16
C THR A 222 9.80 -6.67 -15.67
N ALA A 223 9.80 -6.96 -16.96
CA ALA A 223 10.87 -7.65 -17.69
C ALA A 223 12.05 -6.69 -17.92
N LEU A 224 12.91 -6.50 -16.91
CA LEU A 224 14.07 -5.62 -17.01
C LEU A 224 15.22 -6.28 -17.77
N LYS A 225 15.77 -5.58 -18.76
CA LYS A 225 17.04 -5.94 -19.41
C LYS A 225 18.24 -5.61 -18.51
N PRO A 226 19.42 -6.19 -18.77
CA PRO A 226 20.64 -5.83 -18.06
C PRO A 226 20.86 -4.30 -18.02
N GLY A 227 21.01 -3.76 -16.82
CA GLY A 227 21.19 -2.34 -16.57
C GLY A 227 19.91 -1.50 -16.50
N GLU A 228 18.75 -2.03 -16.89
CA GLU A 228 17.47 -1.33 -16.74
C GLU A 228 16.99 -1.32 -15.29
N SER A 229 16.13 -0.35 -14.98
CA SER A 229 15.62 -0.11 -13.62
C SER A 229 14.11 0.09 -13.59
N LEU A 230 13.51 -0.35 -12.49
CA LEU A 230 12.14 -0.03 -12.08
C LEU A 230 12.19 0.87 -10.85
N ILE A 231 11.33 1.89 -10.79
CA ILE A 231 11.18 2.77 -9.62
C ILE A 231 9.76 2.66 -9.08
N HIS A 232 9.63 2.53 -7.77
CA HIS A 232 8.36 2.59 -7.05
C HIS A 232 8.49 3.54 -5.86
N SER A 233 7.54 4.47 -5.74
CA SER A 233 7.55 5.50 -4.71
C SER A 233 6.27 5.48 -3.91
N GLN A 234 6.42 5.55 -2.59
CA GLN A 234 5.33 5.62 -1.62
C GLN A 234 5.52 6.84 -0.72
N VAL A 235 4.46 7.59 -0.50
CA VAL A 235 4.37 8.65 0.50
C VAL A 235 3.50 8.16 1.65
N THR A 236 3.98 8.31 2.88
CA THR A 236 3.23 8.02 4.10
C THR A 236 3.14 9.30 4.93
N ILE A 237 1.92 9.64 5.35
CA ILE A 237 1.62 10.85 6.11
C ILE A 237 0.78 10.47 7.32
N HIS A 238 1.20 10.91 8.50
CA HIS A 238 0.41 10.83 9.73
C HIS A 238 -0.01 12.24 10.11
N LEU A 239 -1.32 12.46 10.28
CA LEU A 239 -1.93 13.73 10.67
C LEU A 239 -2.64 13.56 12.02
N THR A 240 -2.44 14.49 12.95
CA THR A 240 -3.17 14.54 14.23
C THR A 240 -3.39 16.00 14.68
N GLY A 241 -4.39 16.24 15.53
CA GLY A 241 -4.75 17.59 15.99
C GLY A 241 -6.26 17.83 16.00
N ASP A 242 -6.70 19.03 15.60
CA ASP A 242 -8.12 19.39 15.58
C ASP A 242 -8.92 18.44 14.66
N LYS A 243 -9.94 17.78 15.23
CA LYS A 243 -10.80 16.82 14.51
C LYS A 243 -11.52 17.45 13.31
N LYS A 244 -11.82 18.76 13.33
CA LYS A 244 -12.41 19.48 12.18
C LYS A 244 -11.43 19.58 11.03
N LEU A 245 -10.15 19.85 11.29
CA LEU A 245 -9.11 19.91 10.27
C LEU A 245 -8.82 18.51 9.71
N LEU A 246 -8.76 17.48 10.57
CA LEU A 246 -8.66 16.09 10.14
C LEU A 246 -9.86 15.65 9.30
N ASN A 247 -11.06 16.14 9.62
CA ASN A 247 -12.25 15.90 8.81
C ASN A 247 -12.18 16.56 7.44
N GLN A 248 -11.65 17.78 7.34
CA GLN A 248 -11.40 18.42 6.05
C GLN A 248 -10.38 17.63 5.22
N ALA A 249 -9.32 17.12 5.84
CA ALA A 249 -8.36 16.23 5.19
C ALA A 249 -9.01 14.92 4.70
N ALA A 250 -9.85 14.28 5.51
CA ALA A 250 -10.59 13.09 5.10
C ALA A 250 -11.52 13.35 3.91
N VAL A 251 -12.24 14.48 3.91
CA VAL A 251 -13.08 14.88 2.77
C VAL A 251 -12.23 15.15 1.53
N LYS A 252 -11.08 15.81 1.68
CA LYS A 252 -10.18 16.12 0.55
C LYS A 252 -9.62 14.86 -0.09
N CYS A 253 -9.19 13.89 0.72
CA CYS A 253 -8.54 12.67 0.25
C CYS A 253 -9.55 11.60 -0.18
N PHE A 254 -10.58 11.35 0.61
CA PHE A 254 -11.48 10.22 0.43
C PHE A 254 -12.88 10.61 -0.06
N GLY A 255 -13.20 11.90 -0.11
CA GLY A 255 -14.53 12.38 -0.48
C GLY A 255 -15.62 12.10 0.57
N VAL A 256 -15.23 11.74 1.80
CA VAL A 256 -16.16 11.40 2.90
C VAL A 256 -15.70 12.02 4.22
N THR A 257 -16.64 12.26 5.12
CA THR A 257 -16.36 12.78 6.47
C THR A 257 -15.87 11.68 7.41
N LEU A 258 -15.24 12.08 8.51
CA LEU A 258 -14.90 11.18 9.61
C LEU A 258 -16.14 10.50 10.20
N ASP A 259 -17.29 11.20 10.27
CA ASP A 259 -18.53 10.61 10.77
C ASP A 259 -19.01 9.43 9.90
N VAL A 260 -18.85 9.53 8.57
CA VAL A 260 -19.15 8.42 7.65
C VAL A 260 -18.20 7.25 7.90
N ILE A 261 -16.90 7.52 8.09
CA ILE A 261 -15.89 6.50 8.38
C ILE A 261 -16.20 5.82 9.72
N GLU A 262 -16.55 6.58 10.75
CA GLU A 262 -16.86 6.06 12.09
C GLU A 262 -18.14 5.21 12.09
N GLY A 263 -19.14 5.64 11.32
CA GLY A 263 -20.45 5.02 11.24
C GLY A 263 -20.52 3.78 10.35
N ILE A 264 -19.53 3.53 9.49
CA ILE A 264 -19.66 2.53 8.43
C ILE A 264 -19.90 1.11 8.98
N PHE A 265 -19.35 0.76 10.15
CA PHE A 265 -19.51 -0.55 10.79
C PHE A 265 -20.32 -0.54 12.09
N LYS A 266 -21.05 0.56 12.34
CA LYS A 266 -22.04 0.62 13.42
C LYS A 266 -23.38 0.04 12.97
#